data_AF-A0A0P1IJ30-F1
#
_entry.id   AF-A0A0P1IJ30-F1
#
_cell.length_a   1.000
_cell.length_b   1.000
_cell.length_c   1.000
_cell.angle_alpha   90.00
_cell.angle_beta   90.00
_cell.angle_gamma   90.00
#
_symmetry.space_group_name_H-M   'P 1'
#
loop_
_entity.id
_entity.type
_entity.pdbx_description
1 polymer ?
#
loop_
_entity_poly.entity_id
_entity_poly.type
_entity_poly.pdbx_seq_one_letter_code
_entity_poly.pdbx_strand_id
1 'polypeptide(L)'
;MTSETTGTPPTNPTPRPQGMPETNIVTVDDITASLKAGFSDFLARPVMSGFFGLFYAVFGIVFVWCLVSLGKIWMIIPAIVGFPLVAPFAAAGLYKMSRRLQTGESFGWSEILSVMV
;
A
#
# COMPACT_ATOMS: atom_id res chain seq x y z
N MET A 1 65.97 -21.02 -10.80
CA MET A 1 64.87 -20.29 -11.46
C MET A 1 63.57 -20.76 -10.85
N THR A 2 63.04 -20.05 -9.86
CA THR A 2 61.74 -20.34 -9.22
C THR A 2 60.95 -19.03 -9.24
N SER A 3 59.97 -18.96 -10.13
CA SER A 3 59.07 -17.82 -10.28
C SER A 3 58.13 -17.77 -9.08
N GLU A 4 58.28 -16.78 -8.20
CA GLU A 4 57.26 -16.48 -7.20
C GLU A 4 56.10 -15.73 -7.87
N THR A 5 54.94 -16.39 -7.91
CA THR A 5 53.68 -15.79 -8.31
C THR A 5 53.24 -14.79 -7.24
N THR A 6 53.43 -13.50 -7.51
CA THR A 6 52.85 -12.41 -6.72
C THR A 6 51.34 -12.35 -6.96
N GLY A 7 50.58 -13.06 -6.13
CA GLY A 7 49.13 -12.93 -6.09
C GLY A 7 48.71 -11.67 -5.33
N THR A 8 48.12 -10.71 -6.04
CA THR A 8 47.41 -9.57 -5.43
C THR A 8 46.25 -10.07 -4.55
N PRO A 9 46.13 -9.61 -3.28
CA PRO A 9 45.01 -9.95 -2.44
C PRO A 9 43.68 -9.46 -3.07
N PRO A 10 42.61 -10.27 -3.06
CA PRO A 10 41.32 -9.83 -3.56
C PRO A 10 40.76 -8.72 -2.65
N THR A 11 40.73 -7.49 -3.15
CA THR A 11 39.99 -6.37 -2.54
C THR A 11 38.50 -6.54 -2.79
N ASN A 12 37.87 -7.50 -2.12
CA ASN A 12 36.43 -7.61 -2.10
C ASN A 12 35.92 -6.98 -0.80
N PRO A 13 35.34 -5.76 -0.82
CA PRO A 13 34.86 -5.13 0.40
C PRO A 13 33.68 -5.94 0.94
N THR A 14 33.86 -6.54 2.12
CA THR A 14 32.81 -7.23 2.86
C THR A 14 31.63 -6.28 3.09
N PRO A 15 30.38 -6.64 2.70
CA PRO A 15 29.21 -5.83 2.99
C PRO A 15 29.12 -5.54 4.49
N ARG A 16 29.10 -4.25 4.85
CA ARG A 16 28.97 -3.82 6.24
C ARG A 16 27.61 -4.30 6.77
N PRO A 17 27.51 -4.94 7.95
CA PRO A 17 26.23 -5.31 8.53
C PRO A 17 25.39 -4.04 8.64
N GLN A 18 24.28 -3.98 7.89
CA GLN A 18 23.35 -2.87 8.04
C GLN A 18 22.78 -2.97 9.45
N GLY A 19 23.01 -1.95 10.27
CA GLY A 19 22.52 -1.90 11.64
C GLY A 19 21.01 -2.15 11.67
N MET A 20 20.56 -2.93 12.65
CA MET A 20 19.13 -3.22 12.83
C MET A 20 18.36 -1.89 12.90
N PRO A 21 17.30 -1.69 12.11
CA PRO A 21 16.53 -0.45 12.14
C PRO A 21 15.98 -0.23 13.54
N GLU A 22 16.10 1.01 14.03
CA GLU A 22 15.61 1.38 15.36
C GLU A 22 14.08 1.47 15.33
N THR A 23 13.42 0.63 16.13
CA THR A 23 11.95 0.60 16.20
C THR A 23 11.44 1.79 17.01
N ASN A 24 10.62 2.64 16.41
CA ASN A 24 9.99 3.74 17.13
C ASN A 24 8.76 3.27 17.93
N ILE A 25 8.51 3.87 19.10
CA ILE A 25 7.33 3.58 19.92
C ILE A 25 6.17 4.39 19.38
N VAL A 26 5.14 3.69 18.88
CA VAL A 26 3.92 4.33 18.36
C VAL A 26 3.05 4.80 19.52
N THR A 27 2.65 6.07 19.46
CA THR A 27 1.74 6.71 20.42
C THR A 27 0.36 6.94 19.81
N VAL A 28 -0.61 7.31 20.64
CA VAL A 28 -1.97 7.68 20.17
C VAL A 28 -1.94 8.94 19.30
N ASP A 29 -0.97 9.83 19.52
CA ASP A 29 -0.79 11.04 18.73
C ASP A 29 -0.40 10.71 17.29
N ASP A 30 0.38 9.65 17.07
CA ASP A 30 0.74 9.18 15.72
C ASP A 30 -0.48 8.69 14.94
N ILE A 31 -1.42 8.01 15.62
CA ILE A 31 -2.68 7.56 15.01
C ILE A 31 -3.49 8.78 14.57
N THR A 32 -3.66 9.76 15.46
CA THR A 32 -4.41 10.99 15.16
C THR A 32 -3.76 11.79 14.04
N ALA A 33 -2.43 11.91 14.06
CA ALA A 33 -1.66 12.58 13.02
C ALA A 33 -1.82 11.88 11.66
N SER A 34 -1.77 10.54 11.62
CA SER A 34 -1.92 9.76 10.40
C SER A 34 -3.33 9.89 9.79
N LEU A 35 -4.38 9.91 10.61
CA LEU A 35 -5.76 10.15 10.17
C LEU A 35 -5.93 11.54 9.57
N LYS A 36 -5.38 12.56 10.23
CA LYS A 36 -5.41 13.94 9.73
C LYS A 36 -4.67 14.08 8.40
N ALA A 37 -3.50 13.44 8.28
CA ALA A 37 -2.74 13.42 7.03
C ALA A 37 -3.53 12.72 5.91
N GLY A 38 -4.10 11.55 6.17
CA GLY A 38 -4.92 10.84 5.20
C GLY A 38 -6.16 11.62 4.76
N PHE A 39 -6.79 12.37 5.68
CA PHE A 39 -7.90 13.25 5.34
C PHE A 39 -7.44 14.43 4.47
N SER A 40 -6.28 15.02 4.77
CA SER A 40 -5.68 16.06 3.92
C SER A 40 -5.38 15.53 2.51
N ASP A 41 -4.85 14.31 2.38
CA ASP A 41 -4.59 13.66 1.09
C ASP A 41 -5.89 13.41 0.31
N PHE A 42 -6.97 13.04 1.01
CA PHE A 42 -8.29 12.91 0.40
C PHE A 42 -8.78 14.25 -0.17
N LEU A 43 -8.68 15.34 0.59
CA LEU A 43 -9.10 16.67 0.15
C LEU A 43 -8.21 17.25 -0.95
N ALA A 44 -6.92 16.92 -0.98
CA ALA A 44 -6.00 17.38 -2.00
C ALA A 44 -6.37 16.86 -3.41
N ARG A 45 -6.93 15.64 -3.48
CA ARG A 45 -7.32 14.99 -4.75
C ARG A 45 -8.60 14.15 -4.56
N PRO A 46 -9.76 14.80 -4.40
CA PRO A 46 -11.01 14.16 -3.98
C PRO A 46 -11.54 13.16 -5.00
N VAL A 47 -11.32 13.39 -6.30
CA VAL A 47 -11.78 12.48 -7.36
C VAL A 47 -10.99 11.17 -7.35
N MET A 48 -9.65 11.25 -7.23
CA MET A 48 -8.79 10.06 -7.21
C MET A 48 -8.95 9.28 -5.90
N SER A 49 -8.94 9.97 -4.76
CA SER A 49 -9.13 9.33 -3.45
C SER A 49 -10.55 8.78 -3.28
N GLY A 50 -11.55 9.53 -3.76
CA GLY A 50 -12.96 9.14 -3.74
C GLY A 50 -13.26 7.95 -4.63
N PHE A 51 -12.55 7.76 -5.75
CA PHE A 51 -12.71 6.59 -6.62
C PHE A 51 -12.53 5.27 -5.87
N PHE A 52 -11.48 5.16 -5.03
CA PHE A 52 -11.25 3.95 -4.24
C PHE A 52 -12.42 3.70 -3.28
N GLY A 53 -12.81 4.70 -2.48
CA GLY A 53 -13.91 4.54 -1.53
C GLY A 53 -15.25 4.23 -2.21
N LEU A 54 -15.54 4.92 -3.32
CA LEU A 54 -16.77 4.75 -4.09
C LEU A 54 -16.84 3.36 -4.73
N PHE A 55 -15.71 2.86 -5.27
CA PHE A 55 -15.64 1.52 -5.84
C PHE A 55 -16.04 0.45 -4.80
N TYR A 56 -15.52 0.54 -3.58
CA TYR A 56 -15.89 -0.38 -2.50
C TYR A 56 -17.33 -0.22 -2.03
N ALA A 57 -17.82 1.01 -1.92
CA ALA A 57 -19.19 1.27 -1.51
C ALA A 57 -20.18 0.68 -2.53
N VAL A 58 -19.97 0.96 -3.82
CA VAL A 58 -20.80 0.42 -4.91
C VAL A 58 -20.71 -1.10 -4.96
N PHE A 59 -19.50 -1.67 -4.88
CA PHE A 59 -19.31 -3.12 -4.84
C PHE A 59 -20.09 -3.74 -3.68
N GLY A 60 -19.95 -3.22 -2.46
CA GLY A 60 -20.65 -3.72 -1.27
C GLY A 60 -22.17 -3.62 -1.39
N ILE A 61 -22.70 -2.50 -1.89
CA ILE A 61 -24.13 -2.30 -2.10
C ILE A 61 -24.69 -3.29 -3.13
N VAL A 62 -24.05 -3.39 -4.30
CA VAL A 62 -24.45 -4.33 -5.37
C VAL A 62 -24.37 -5.76 -4.87
N PHE A 63 -23.34 -6.09 -4.11
CA PHE A 63 -23.14 -7.42 -3.55
C PHE A 63 -24.22 -7.80 -2.54
N VAL A 64 -24.53 -6.93 -1.57
CA VAL A 64 -25.60 -7.14 -0.59
C VAL A 64 -26.96 -7.21 -1.29
N TRP A 65 -27.23 -6.32 -2.25
CA TRP A 65 -28.46 -6.36 -3.02
C TRP A 65 -28.62 -7.70 -3.74
N CYS A 66 -27.57 -8.19 -4.42
CA CYS A 66 -27.56 -9.50 -5.05
C CYS A 66 -27.90 -10.62 -4.05
N LEU A 67 -27.25 -10.64 -2.88
CA LEU A 67 -27.51 -11.64 -1.84
C LEU A 67 -28.97 -11.63 -1.34
N VAL A 68 -29.54 -10.44 -1.15
CA VAL A 68 -30.94 -10.28 -0.72
C VAL A 68 -31.89 -10.74 -1.82
N SER A 69 -31.67 -10.35 -3.07
CA SER A 69 -32.49 -10.75 -4.21
C SER A 69 -32.45 -12.25 -4.48
N LEU A 70 -31.32 -12.92 -4.20
CA LEU A 70 -31.19 -14.37 -4.33
C LEU A 70 -31.70 -15.14 -3.10
N GLY A 71 -32.10 -14.46 -2.02
CA GLY A 71 -32.50 -15.09 -0.75
C GLY A 71 -31.35 -15.80 -0.02
N LYS A 72 -30.09 -15.51 -0.38
CA LYS A 72 -28.88 -16.20 0.12
C LYS A 72 -28.08 -15.33 1.08
N ILE A 73 -28.74 -14.57 1.95
CA ILE A 73 -28.08 -13.65 2.88
C ILE A 73 -26.98 -14.31 3.74
N TRP A 74 -27.11 -15.61 4.03
CA TRP A 74 -26.11 -16.38 4.78
C TRP A 74 -24.73 -16.42 4.11
N MET A 75 -24.65 -16.20 2.78
CA MET A 75 -23.37 -16.07 2.05
C MET A 75 -22.61 -14.77 2.38
N ILE A 76 -23.15 -13.89 3.24
CA ILE A 76 -22.41 -12.73 3.74
C ILE A 76 -21.17 -13.15 4.55
N ILE A 77 -21.21 -14.30 5.24
CA ILE A 77 -20.09 -14.82 6.02
C ILE A 77 -18.86 -15.09 5.12
N PRO A 78 -18.95 -15.95 4.09
CA PRO A 78 -17.82 -16.16 3.18
C PRO A 78 -17.45 -14.89 2.41
N ALA A 79 -18.38 -13.98 2.15
CA ALA A 79 -18.08 -12.71 1.51
C ALA A 79 -17.17 -11.81 2.35
N ILE A 80 -17.45 -11.67 3.64
CA ILE A 80 -16.60 -10.92 4.58
C ILE A 80 -15.21 -11.56 4.66
N VAL A 81 -15.13 -12.89 4.62
CA VAL A 81 -13.84 -13.62 4.61
C VAL A 81 -13.07 -13.40 3.31
N GLY A 82 -13.74 -13.24 2.17
CA GLY A 82 -13.12 -12.95 0.89
C GLY A 82 -12.68 -11.50 0.71
N PHE A 83 -13.29 -10.56 1.44
CA PHE A 83 -13.04 -9.12 1.31
C PHE A 83 -11.56 -8.70 1.49
N PRO A 84 -10.79 -9.24 2.46
CA PRO A 84 -9.35 -8.97 2.60
C PRO A 84 -8.51 -9.32 1.37
N LEU A 85 -9.01 -10.12 0.43
CA LEU A 85 -8.28 -10.39 -0.81
C LEU A 85 -8.20 -9.17 -1.72
N VAL A 86 -9.19 -8.27 -1.67
CA VAL A 86 -9.24 -7.11 -2.57
C VAL A 86 -8.69 -5.85 -1.87
N ALA A 87 -8.97 -5.69 -0.57
CA ALA A 87 -8.60 -4.49 0.21
C ALA A 87 -7.12 -4.02 0.08
N PRO A 88 -6.11 -4.90 0.09
CA PRO A 88 -4.71 -4.49 -0.01
C PRO A 88 -4.36 -3.77 -1.31
N PHE A 89 -5.00 -4.14 -2.43
CA PHE A 89 -4.76 -3.51 -3.73
C PHE A 89 -5.20 -2.04 -3.73
N ALA A 90 -6.34 -1.76 -3.11
CA ALA A 90 -6.83 -0.39 -2.96
C ALA A 90 -5.99 0.42 -1.99
N ALA A 91 -5.59 -0.17 -0.86
CA ALA A 91 -4.71 0.47 0.11
C ALA A 91 -3.35 0.83 -0.52
N ALA A 92 -2.78 -0.05 -1.34
CA ALA A 92 -1.52 0.20 -2.03
C ALA A 92 -1.62 1.35 -3.04
N GLY A 93 -2.74 1.50 -3.73
CA GLY A 93 -3.03 2.65 -4.59
C GLY A 93 -3.03 3.98 -3.82
N LEU A 94 -3.79 4.03 -2.71
CA LEU A 94 -3.85 5.20 -1.83
C LEU A 94 -2.49 5.53 -1.20
N TYR A 95 -1.70 4.53 -0.79
CA TYR A 95 -0.37 4.74 -0.23
C TYR A 95 0.60 5.36 -1.25
N LYS A 96 0.57 4.86 -2.49
CA LYS A 96 1.40 5.40 -3.58
C LYS A 96 1.04 6.84 -3.88
N MET A 97 -0.24 7.16 -3.84
CA MET A 97 -0.76 8.52 -3.99
C MET A 97 -0.31 9.44 -2.85
N SER A 98 -0.49 9.02 -1.59
CA SER A 98 -0.02 9.78 -0.41
C SER A 98 1.49 10.03 -0.47
N ARG A 99 2.28 9.00 -0.82
CA ARG A 99 3.73 9.14 -0.97
C ARG A 99 4.12 10.20 -2.00
N ARG A 100 3.44 10.23 -3.16
CA ARG A 100 3.73 11.21 -4.20
C ARG A 100 3.25 12.61 -3.86
N LEU A 101 2.15 12.74 -3.10
CA LEU A 101 1.73 14.03 -2.54
C LEU A 101 2.80 14.59 -1.59
N GLN A 102 3.40 13.74 -0.74
CA GLN A 102 4.48 14.14 0.16
C GLN A 102 5.77 14.54 -0.57
N THR A 103 6.11 13.90 -1.70
CA THR A 103 7.29 14.27 -2.49
C THR A 103 7.06 15.43 -3.46
N GLY A 104 5.83 15.94 -3.56
CA GLY A 104 5.48 17.02 -4.50
C GLY A 104 5.56 16.62 -5.99
N GLU A 105 5.60 15.32 -6.28
CA GLU A 105 5.67 14.82 -7.65
C GLU A 105 4.32 14.97 -8.37
N SER A 106 4.36 15.31 -9.66
CA SER A 106 3.18 15.21 -10.52
C SER A 106 2.90 13.75 -10.87
N PHE A 107 1.66 13.30 -10.73
CA PHE A 107 1.25 11.96 -11.11
C PHE A 107 -0.17 11.93 -11.65
N GLY A 108 -0.43 10.97 -12.55
CA GLY A 108 -1.72 10.66 -13.12
C GLY A 108 -2.25 9.31 -12.65
N TRP A 109 -3.27 8.81 -13.35
CA TRP A 109 -3.96 7.56 -13.02
C TRP A 109 -3.11 6.31 -13.25
N SER A 110 -2.31 6.30 -14.32
CA SER A 110 -1.42 5.18 -14.66
C SER A 110 -0.42 4.88 -13.54
N GLU A 111 0.13 5.91 -12.93
CA GLU A 111 1.15 5.76 -11.89
C GLU A 111 0.55 5.20 -10.59
N ILE A 112 -0.72 5.51 -10.31
CA ILE A 112 -1.43 5.02 -9.11
C ILE A 112 -1.90 3.57 -9.35
N LEU A 113 -2.54 3.32 -10.49
CA LEU A 113 -3.16 2.02 -10.82
C LEU A 113 -2.17 0.94 -11.25
N SER A 114 -0.93 1.29 -11.59
CA SER A 114 0.14 0.32 -11.90
C SER A 114 0.43 -0.69 -10.78
N VAL A 115 -0.08 -0.48 -9.57
CA VAL A 115 -0.02 -1.46 -8.47
C VAL A 115 -1.03 -2.61 -8.63
N MET A 116 -2.06 -2.44 -9.47
CA MET A 116 -3.17 -3.37 -9.67
C MET A 116 -3.02 -4.27 -10.92
N VAL A 117 -1.96 -4.07 -11.71
CA VAL A 117 -1.61 -4.81 -12.93
C VAL A 117 -0.24 -5.42 -12.74
#